data_AF-A0A9X8YRY3-F1
#
_entry.id   AF-A0A9X8YRY3-F1
#
_cell.length_a   1.000
_cell.length_b   1.000
_cell.length_c   1.000
_cell.angle_alpha   90.00
_cell.angle_beta   90.00
_cell.angle_gamma   90.00
#
_symmetry.space_group_name_H-M   'P 1'
#
loop_
_entity.id
_entity.type
_entity.pdbx_description
1 polymer ?
#
loop_
_entity_poly.entity_id
_entity_poly.type
_entity_poly.pdbx_seq_one_letter_code
_entity_poly.pdbx_strand_id
1 'polypeptide(L)'
;KEGDVSFLPTGSYNDRGLDFSRFDVAGEQTPTDSRTLSSYLFSDRGVYRPGDTFNIGLITRAADWGVGLAGVPVRAEIRDPRDKLMSTVPLTLGASGFNELSYTTDENSPTGEWNVYLYLIGKNNDTSTLLGHTAVNVKEFEPDQLKVKLALTPDRQQGWVKPSELKASIDVQNLFGTPAQDRRVTTRLTLRPMYPSFDRFPDYAFYENRQNSDGFETELEDRTTDEHGA
;
A
#
# COMPACT_ATOMS: atom_id res chain seq x y z
N LYS A 1 -23.84 45.20 4.00
CA LYS A 1 -25.23 45.77 3.94
C LYS A 1 -25.17 47.10 4.68
N GLU A 2 -25.79 48.17 4.14
CA GLU A 2 -25.37 49.58 4.36
C GLU A 2 -23.97 49.90 3.80
N GLY A 3 -23.75 49.65 2.50
CA GLY A 3 -22.47 49.97 1.84
C GLY A 3 -21.33 48.98 2.07
N ASP A 4 -21.42 48.13 3.10
CA ASP A 4 -20.41 47.09 3.32
C ASP A 4 -20.50 45.97 2.27
N VAL A 5 -19.35 45.71 1.64
CA VAL A 5 -19.09 44.61 0.69
C VAL A 5 -18.12 43.62 1.33
N SER A 6 -18.48 42.33 1.30
CA SER A 6 -17.58 41.24 1.65
C SER A 6 -17.20 40.48 0.38
N PHE A 7 -15.91 40.23 0.21
CA PHE A 7 -15.37 39.47 -0.92
C PHE A 7 -14.75 38.16 -0.42
N LEU A 8 -15.21 37.04 -1.00
CA LEU A 8 -14.63 35.72 -0.78
C LEU A 8 -14.08 35.20 -2.12
N PRO A 9 -12.76 35.31 -2.37
CA PRO A 9 -12.15 34.71 -3.55
C PRO A 9 -12.22 33.18 -3.44
N THR A 10 -12.88 32.54 -4.41
CA THR A 10 -13.06 31.08 -4.48
C THR A 10 -12.15 30.40 -5.51
N GLY A 11 -11.35 31.15 -6.28
CA GLY A 11 -10.59 30.65 -7.42
C GLY A 11 -9.11 30.28 -7.17
N SER A 12 -8.53 30.68 -6.03
CA SER A 12 -7.14 30.33 -5.71
C SER A 12 -7.09 29.01 -4.95
N TYR A 13 -6.73 27.92 -5.64
CA TYR A 13 -6.64 26.56 -5.10
C TYR A 13 -5.73 26.42 -3.86
N ASN A 14 -4.76 27.31 -3.65
CA ASN A 14 -3.75 27.16 -2.61
C ASN A 14 -3.91 28.10 -1.39
N ASP A 15 -4.83 29.06 -1.43
CA ASP A 15 -4.89 30.12 -0.39
C ASP A 15 -5.97 29.90 0.68
N ARG A 16 -6.95 29.00 0.46
CA ARG A 16 -8.12 28.87 1.36
C ARG A 16 -8.67 27.43 1.50
N GLY A 17 -7.80 26.43 1.50
CA GLY A 17 -8.21 25.09 1.95
C GLY A 17 -8.68 25.16 3.40
N LEU A 18 -9.92 24.73 3.69
CA LEU A 18 -10.31 24.46 5.07
C LEU A 18 -9.47 23.26 5.54
N ASP A 19 -8.82 23.40 6.68
CA ASP A 19 -8.06 22.31 7.28
C ASP A 19 -9.02 21.25 7.83
N PHE A 20 -9.09 20.13 7.12
CA PHE A 20 -9.89 18.98 7.51
C PHE A 20 -9.08 17.88 8.20
N SER A 21 -7.80 18.10 8.51
CA SER A 21 -6.89 17.06 9.07
C SER A 21 -7.39 16.44 10.39
N ARG A 22 -8.21 17.17 11.15
CA ARG A 22 -8.82 16.72 12.41
C ARG A 22 -10.12 15.93 12.24
N PHE A 23 -10.60 15.79 11.01
CA PHE A 23 -11.82 15.08 10.69
C PHE A 23 -11.50 13.81 9.90
N ASP A 24 -12.29 12.76 10.12
CA ASP A 24 -12.22 11.54 9.34
C ASP A 24 -12.87 11.76 7.97
N VAL A 25 -12.11 12.39 7.07
CA VAL A 25 -12.50 12.69 5.68
C VAL A 25 -11.77 11.80 4.68
N ALA A 26 -11.08 10.77 5.16
CA ALA A 26 -10.39 9.81 4.31
C ALA A 26 -11.40 8.86 3.66
N GLY A 27 -11.11 8.41 2.44
CA GLY A 27 -11.92 7.44 1.72
C GLY A 27 -11.98 7.70 0.22
N GLU A 28 -12.69 6.83 -0.47
CA GLU A 28 -12.94 6.96 -1.90
C GLU A 28 -13.88 8.14 -2.16
N GLN A 29 -13.50 9.04 -3.08
CA GLN A 29 -14.39 10.12 -3.47
C GLN A 29 -15.62 9.56 -4.19
N THR A 30 -16.81 9.86 -3.68
CA THR A 30 -18.05 9.53 -4.38
C THR A 30 -18.18 10.44 -5.61
N PRO A 31 -18.35 9.89 -6.83
CA PRO A 31 -18.52 10.70 -8.02
C PRO A 31 -19.76 11.60 -7.95
N THR A 32 -19.68 12.78 -8.56
CA THR A 32 -20.83 13.70 -8.64
C THR A 32 -21.99 13.11 -9.45
N ASP A 33 -21.71 12.36 -10.53
CA ASP A 33 -22.71 11.58 -11.25
C ASP A 33 -22.76 10.17 -10.66
N SER A 34 -23.90 9.79 -10.08
CA SER A 34 -24.07 8.49 -9.43
C SER A 34 -23.96 7.30 -10.40
N ARG A 35 -24.08 7.56 -11.70
CA ARG A 35 -23.94 6.54 -12.76
C ARG A 35 -22.49 6.36 -13.22
N THR A 36 -21.54 7.13 -12.67
CA THR A 36 -20.12 6.95 -12.96
C THR A 36 -19.69 5.55 -12.54
N LEU A 37 -19.06 4.84 -13.48
CA LEU A 37 -18.50 3.52 -13.23
C LEU A 37 -17.12 3.64 -12.57
N SER A 38 -16.87 2.77 -11.59
CA SER A 38 -15.55 2.52 -11.03
C SER A 38 -15.31 1.01 -10.97
N SER A 39 -14.04 0.61 -10.96
CA SER A 39 -13.65 -0.80 -10.88
C SER A 39 -12.59 -1.02 -9.82
N TYR A 40 -12.86 -1.98 -8.94
CA TYR A 40 -11.87 -2.48 -8.00
C TYR A 40 -11.13 -3.66 -8.64
N LEU A 41 -9.82 -3.52 -8.81
CA LEU A 41 -8.94 -4.55 -9.35
C LEU A 41 -8.10 -5.14 -8.22
N PHE A 42 -7.88 -6.45 -8.27
CA PHE A 42 -7.02 -7.14 -7.31
C PHE A 42 -6.34 -8.34 -7.96
N SER A 43 -5.14 -8.66 -7.48
CA SER A 43 -4.41 -9.86 -7.87
C SER A 43 -4.68 -11.02 -6.93
N ASP A 44 -4.46 -12.26 -7.36
CA ASP A 44 -4.54 -13.44 -6.49
C ASP A 44 -3.46 -13.51 -5.40
N ARG A 45 -2.24 -13.00 -5.63
CA ARG A 45 -1.11 -13.08 -4.67
C ARG A 45 -0.20 -11.85 -4.55
N GLY A 46 -0.34 -10.84 -5.41
CA GLY A 46 0.43 -9.59 -5.37
C GLY A 46 1.89 -9.67 -5.82
N VAL A 47 2.53 -10.84 -5.73
CA VAL A 47 3.96 -11.04 -6.08
C VAL A 47 4.15 -12.23 -7.01
N TYR A 48 4.91 -12.04 -8.09
CA TYR A 48 5.17 -13.01 -9.16
C TYR A 48 6.66 -13.05 -9.51
N ARG A 49 7.12 -14.15 -10.11
CA ARG A 49 8.45 -14.25 -10.73
C ARG A 49 8.37 -13.94 -12.22
N PRO A 50 9.46 -13.50 -12.86
CA PRO A 50 9.56 -13.52 -14.31
C PRO A 50 9.23 -14.93 -14.85
N GLY A 51 8.44 -15.01 -15.92
CA GLY A 51 7.92 -16.28 -16.44
C GLY A 51 6.57 -16.72 -15.85
N ASP A 52 6.19 -16.18 -14.69
CA ASP A 52 4.90 -16.52 -14.08
C ASP A 52 3.74 -15.84 -14.82
N THR A 53 2.58 -16.49 -14.74
CA THR A 53 1.29 -15.88 -15.08
C THR A 53 0.69 -15.21 -13.85
N PHE A 54 0.34 -13.94 -13.97
CA PHE A 54 -0.48 -13.26 -12.97
C PHE A 54 -1.95 -13.18 -13.39
N ASN A 55 -2.83 -13.34 -12.41
CA ASN A 55 -4.29 -13.31 -12.57
C ASN A 55 -4.84 -12.10 -11.83
N ILE A 56 -5.67 -11.31 -12.54
CA ILE A 56 -6.32 -10.12 -12.01
C ILE A 56 -7.83 -10.33 -12.06
N GLY A 57 -8.48 -10.20 -10.90
CA GLY A 57 -9.91 -10.05 -10.78
C GLY A 57 -10.31 -8.59 -10.84
N LEU A 58 -11.45 -8.29 -11.45
CA LEU A 58 -12.02 -6.95 -11.50
C LEU A 58 -13.50 -6.96 -11.13
N ILE A 59 -13.93 -5.99 -10.32
CA ILE A 59 -15.32 -5.78 -9.92
C ILE A 59 -15.72 -4.36 -10.29
N THR A 60 -16.55 -4.21 -11.32
CA THR A 60 -17.06 -2.92 -11.77
C THR A 60 -18.46 -2.63 -11.21
N ARG A 61 -18.70 -1.39 -10.77
CA ARG A 61 -19.99 -0.90 -10.29
C ARG A 61 -20.19 0.56 -10.67
N ALA A 62 -21.45 0.98 -10.82
CA ALA A 62 -21.82 2.39 -10.71
C ALA A 62 -21.98 2.76 -9.23
N ALA A 63 -21.76 4.03 -8.88
CA ALA A 63 -21.92 4.50 -7.51
C ALA A 63 -23.35 4.31 -6.95
N ASP A 64 -24.38 4.35 -7.81
CA ASP A 64 -25.77 4.08 -7.46
C ASP A 64 -26.19 2.60 -7.48
N TRP A 65 -25.31 1.69 -7.93
CA TRP A 65 -25.60 0.27 -8.10
C TRP A 65 -26.75 -0.07 -9.09
N GLY A 66 -27.33 0.93 -9.75
CA GLY A 66 -28.50 0.78 -10.62
C GLY A 66 -28.18 0.57 -12.10
N VAL A 67 -26.92 0.81 -12.50
CA VAL A 67 -26.49 0.67 -13.89
C VAL A 67 -26.23 -0.80 -14.24
N GLY A 68 -26.95 -1.32 -15.24
CA GLY A 68 -26.67 -2.62 -15.82
C GLY A 68 -25.34 -2.64 -16.58
N LEU A 69 -24.47 -3.60 -16.25
CA LEU A 69 -23.09 -3.66 -16.77
C LEU A 69 -22.90 -4.65 -17.92
N ALA A 70 -23.88 -5.53 -18.15
CA ALA A 70 -23.78 -6.58 -19.15
C ALA A 70 -23.51 -5.99 -20.55
N GLY A 71 -22.43 -6.43 -21.20
CA GLY A 71 -22.10 -6.00 -22.55
C GLY A 71 -21.29 -4.69 -22.65
N VAL A 72 -20.96 -4.04 -21.52
CA VAL A 72 -20.16 -2.82 -21.53
C VAL A 72 -18.71 -3.16 -21.94
N PRO A 73 -18.17 -2.55 -23.01
CA PRO A 73 -16.81 -2.80 -23.45
C PRO A 73 -15.80 -2.04 -22.59
N VAL A 74 -14.79 -2.75 -22.10
CA VAL A 74 -13.67 -2.18 -21.35
C VAL A 74 -12.35 -2.69 -21.94
N ARG A 75 -11.25 -2.01 -21.62
CA ARG A 75 -9.91 -2.35 -22.09
C ARG A 75 -8.94 -2.31 -20.93
N ALA A 76 -8.24 -3.41 -20.70
CA ALA A 76 -7.12 -3.42 -19.78
C ALA A 76 -5.81 -3.11 -20.51
N GLU A 77 -4.95 -2.30 -19.90
CA GLU A 77 -3.58 -2.04 -20.35
C GLU A 77 -2.62 -2.52 -19.28
N ILE A 78 -1.67 -3.36 -19.68
CA ILE A 78 -0.63 -3.91 -18.81
C ILE A 78 0.68 -3.20 -19.12
N ARG A 79 1.30 -2.62 -18.10
CA ARG A 79 2.54 -1.85 -18.23
C ARG A 79 3.63 -2.42 -17.35
N ASP A 80 4.84 -2.47 -17.90
CA ASP A 80 6.02 -2.90 -17.15
C ASP A 80 6.47 -1.82 -16.14
N PRO A 81 7.50 -2.08 -15.32
CA PRO A 81 8.01 -1.12 -14.33
C PRO A 81 8.63 0.15 -14.92
N ARG A 82 8.79 0.21 -16.24
CA ARG A 82 9.26 1.38 -16.98
C ARG A 82 8.09 2.13 -17.63
N ASP A 83 6.87 1.80 -17.24
CA ASP A 83 5.59 2.29 -17.80
C ASP A 83 5.39 1.96 -19.30
N LYS A 84 6.16 1.00 -19.83
CA LYS A 84 6.02 0.59 -21.22
C LYS A 84 4.82 -0.35 -21.37
N LEU A 85 3.92 -0.03 -22.30
CA LEU A 85 2.76 -0.86 -22.63
C LEU A 85 3.20 -2.22 -23.17
N MET A 86 2.85 -3.29 -22.45
CA MET A 86 3.17 -4.68 -22.77
C MET A 86 2.02 -5.40 -23.45
N SER A 87 0.80 -5.15 -23.00
CA SER A 87 -0.40 -5.79 -23.55
C SER A 87 -1.62 -4.90 -23.42
N THR A 88 -2.56 -5.12 -24.35
CA THR A 88 -3.88 -4.49 -24.36
C THR A 88 -4.92 -5.59 -24.48
N VAL A 89 -5.78 -5.73 -23.48
CA VAL A 89 -6.77 -6.80 -23.38
C VAL A 89 -8.17 -6.22 -23.47
N PRO A 90 -8.90 -6.39 -24.60
CA PRO A 90 -10.30 -6.01 -24.67
C PRO A 90 -11.15 -7.01 -23.86
N LEU A 91 -12.09 -6.49 -23.06
CA LEU A 91 -12.99 -7.28 -22.24
C LEU A 91 -14.42 -6.72 -22.37
N THR A 92 -15.40 -7.58 -22.14
CA THR A 92 -16.82 -7.18 -22.08
C THR A 92 -17.34 -7.55 -20.72
N LEU A 93 -17.88 -6.57 -19.99
CA LEU A 93 -18.33 -6.80 -18.62
C LEU A 93 -19.53 -7.77 -18.59
N GLY A 94 -19.44 -8.76 -17.71
CA GLY A 94 -20.58 -9.62 -17.35
C GLY A 94 -21.66 -8.89 -16.54
N ALA A 95 -22.85 -9.48 -16.44
CA ALA A 95 -23.98 -8.92 -15.70
C ALA A 95 -23.68 -8.73 -14.19
N SER A 96 -22.83 -9.60 -13.63
CA SER A 96 -22.37 -9.49 -12.24
C SER A 96 -21.35 -8.37 -12.04
N GLY A 97 -20.81 -7.76 -13.10
CA GLY A 97 -19.68 -6.83 -13.06
C GLY A 97 -18.34 -7.45 -12.64
N PHE A 98 -18.30 -8.74 -12.34
CA PHE A 98 -17.07 -9.48 -12.06
C PHE A 98 -16.50 -10.06 -13.35
N ASN A 99 -15.21 -9.82 -13.60
CA ASN A 99 -14.48 -10.42 -14.72
C ASN A 99 -13.05 -10.73 -14.27
N GLU A 100 -12.32 -11.44 -15.11
CA GLU A 100 -10.92 -11.80 -14.86
C GLU A 100 -10.09 -11.60 -16.12
N LEU A 101 -8.79 -11.40 -15.93
CA LEU A 101 -7.79 -11.44 -16.97
C LEU A 101 -6.50 -12.05 -16.43
N SER A 102 -5.70 -12.61 -17.34
CA SER A 102 -4.39 -13.17 -17.00
C SER A 102 -3.34 -12.67 -17.99
N TYR A 103 -2.10 -12.56 -17.52
CA TYR A 103 -0.96 -12.24 -18.36
C TYR A 103 0.27 -12.99 -17.89
N THR A 104 0.95 -13.63 -18.84
CA THR A 104 2.20 -14.34 -18.62
C THR A 104 3.37 -13.42 -18.94
N THR A 105 4.21 -13.17 -17.95
CA THR A 105 5.46 -12.44 -18.16
C THR A 105 6.47 -13.34 -18.87
N ASP A 106 7.34 -12.76 -19.70
CA ASP A 106 8.50 -13.48 -20.23
C ASP A 106 9.53 -13.75 -19.13
N GLU A 107 10.34 -14.80 -19.27
CA GLU A 107 11.42 -15.12 -18.31
C GLU A 107 12.46 -13.99 -18.16
N ASN A 108 12.62 -13.14 -19.18
CA ASN A 108 13.51 -11.98 -19.17
C ASN A 108 12.79 -10.65 -18.88
N SER A 109 11.53 -10.71 -18.43
CA SER A 109 10.75 -9.52 -18.07
C SER A 109 11.43 -8.72 -16.96
N PRO A 110 11.42 -7.38 -17.01
CA PRO A 110 11.98 -6.56 -15.95
C PRO A 110 11.30 -6.81 -14.61
N THR A 111 12.11 -6.91 -13.56
CA THR A 111 11.63 -6.93 -12.18
C THR A 111 11.20 -5.52 -11.75
N GLY A 112 10.23 -5.45 -10.85
CA GLY A 112 9.64 -4.22 -10.33
C GLY A 112 8.11 -4.28 -10.30
N GLU A 113 7.50 -3.11 -10.17
CA GLU A 113 6.06 -2.97 -10.10
C GLU A 113 5.45 -2.93 -11.52
N TRP A 114 4.60 -3.90 -11.82
CA TRP A 114 3.81 -3.96 -13.05
C TRP A 114 2.41 -3.44 -12.78
N ASN A 115 1.93 -2.57 -13.66
CA ASN A 115 0.64 -1.90 -13.49
C ASN A 115 -0.40 -2.41 -14.47
N VAL A 116 -1.63 -2.62 -14.00
CA VAL A 116 -2.78 -3.03 -14.80
C VAL A 116 -3.86 -1.96 -14.66
N TYR A 117 -4.14 -1.26 -15.75
CA TYR A 117 -5.12 -0.18 -15.82
C TYR A 117 -6.36 -0.66 -16.56
N LEU A 118 -7.56 -0.38 -16.05
CA LEU A 118 -8.81 -0.68 -16.72
C LEU A 118 -9.49 0.59 -17.22
N TYR A 119 -9.81 0.64 -18.50
CA TYR A 119 -10.47 1.77 -19.14
C TYR A 119 -11.86 1.40 -19.64
N LEU A 120 -12.82 2.30 -19.45
CA LEU A 120 -14.06 2.33 -20.20
C LEU A 120 -13.79 2.89 -21.59
N ILE A 121 -14.25 2.18 -22.62
CA ILE A 121 -14.10 2.62 -24.01
C ILE A 121 -15.32 3.49 -24.38
N GLY A 122 -15.07 4.73 -24.79
CA GLY A 122 -16.10 5.61 -25.33
C GLY A 122 -16.60 5.17 -26.70
N LYS A 123 -17.74 5.74 -27.13
CA LYS A 123 -18.28 5.48 -28.49
C LYS A 123 -17.19 5.81 -29.53
N ASN A 124 -16.95 4.88 -30.45
CA ASN A 124 -15.91 4.93 -31.50
C ASN A 124 -14.45 4.86 -31.05
N ASN A 125 -14.15 4.50 -29.78
CA ASN A 125 -12.77 4.40 -29.27
C ASN A 125 -12.02 5.76 -29.23
N ASP A 126 -12.75 6.88 -29.34
CA ASP A 126 -12.20 8.25 -29.34
C ASP A 126 -11.86 8.77 -27.94
N THR A 127 -12.44 8.16 -26.89
CA THR A 127 -12.24 8.54 -25.49
C THR A 127 -12.04 7.30 -24.63
N SER A 128 -11.14 7.38 -23.66
CA SER A 128 -10.94 6.36 -22.63
C SER A 128 -11.03 7.00 -21.24
N THR A 129 -11.82 6.39 -20.36
CA THR A 129 -11.95 6.83 -18.97
C THR A 129 -11.38 5.75 -18.07
N LEU A 130 -10.42 6.09 -17.21
CA LEU A 130 -9.87 5.15 -16.24
C LEU A 130 -10.95 4.78 -15.22
N LEU A 131 -11.22 3.48 -15.09
CA LEU A 131 -12.16 2.93 -14.12
C LEU A 131 -11.47 2.53 -12.82
N GLY A 132 -10.20 2.13 -12.90
CA GLY A 132 -9.41 1.67 -11.77
C GLY A 132 -8.10 1.05 -12.23
N HIS A 133 -7.23 0.75 -11.27
CA HIS A 133 -5.96 0.08 -11.54
C HIS A 133 -5.56 -0.80 -10.35
N THR A 134 -4.65 -1.73 -10.60
CA THR A 134 -3.91 -2.47 -9.56
C THR A 134 -2.47 -2.62 -9.99
N ALA A 135 -1.60 -2.88 -9.02
CA ALA A 135 -0.21 -3.22 -9.26
C ALA A 135 0.08 -4.66 -8.81
N VAL A 136 1.04 -5.30 -9.46
CA VAL A 136 1.66 -6.56 -9.03
C VAL A 136 3.17 -6.41 -9.04
N ASN A 137 3.86 -7.04 -8.09
CA ASN A 137 5.32 -6.97 -8.02
C ASN A 137 5.93 -8.20 -8.70
N VAL A 138 6.67 -8.00 -9.79
CA VAL A 138 7.43 -9.04 -10.45
C VAL A 138 8.85 -9.00 -9.91
N LYS A 139 9.28 -10.05 -9.21
CA LYS A 139 10.64 -10.14 -8.67
C LYS A 139 11.10 -11.58 -8.65
N GLU A 140 12.40 -11.77 -8.80
CA GLU A 140 13.01 -13.02 -8.39
C GLU A 140 12.99 -13.08 -6.87
N PHE A 141 12.19 -13.97 -6.31
CA PHE A 141 12.16 -14.21 -4.87
C PHE A 141 12.29 -15.69 -4.58
N GLU A 142 13.17 -16.01 -3.63
CA GLU A 142 13.08 -17.24 -2.88
C GLU A 142 11.99 -17.06 -1.83
N PRO A 143 11.02 -17.99 -1.70
CA PRO A 143 10.02 -17.87 -0.67
C PRO A 143 10.71 -17.84 0.68
N ASP A 144 10.23 -16.98 1.58
CA ASP A 144 10.68 -17.01 2.96
C ASP A 144 10.48 -18.45 3.49
N GLN A 145 11.48 -18.96 4.20
CA GLN A 145 11.42 -20.29 4.82
C GLN A 145 11.31 -20.20 6.35
N LEU A 146 11.60 -19.02 6.90
CA LEU A 146 11.68 -18.75 8.32
C LEU A 146 10.67 -17.66 8.71
N LYS A 147 10.10 -17.81 9.88
CA LYS A 147 9.36 -16.78 10.60
C LYS A 147 10.24 -16.27 11.74
N VAL A 148 10.58 -14.99 11.70
CA VAL A 148 11.37 -14.32 12.74
C VAL A 148 10.46 -13.37 13.51
N LYS A 149 10.40 -13.50 14.83
CA LYS A 149 9.67 -12.61 15.72
C LYS A 149 10.63 -11.92 16.67
N LEU A 150 10.56 -10.60 16.73
CA LEU A 150 11.27 -9.77 17.71
C LEU A 150 10.27 -9.23 18.73
N ALA A 151 10.55 -9.43 20.01
CA ALA A 151 9.80 -8.85 21.11
C ALA A 151 10.72 -8.00 22.00
N LEU A 152 10.28 -6.79 22.33
CA LEU A 152 10.96 -5.90 23.25
C LEU A 152 10.26 -5.94 24.61
N THR A 153 11.02 -6.12 25.70
CA THR A 153 10.50 -6.16 27.07
C THR A 153 11.22 -5.12 27.93
N PRO A 154 10.50 -4.23 28.66
CA PRO A 154 9.05 -4.15 28.71
C PRO A 154 8.47 -3.57 27.41
N ASP A 155 7.31 -4.09 26.99
CA ASP A 155 6.53 -3.52 25.89
C ASP A 155 5.84 -2.23 26.38
N ARG A 156 6.59 -1.12 26.35
CA ARG A 156 6.07 0.21 26.67
C ARG A 156 5.95 1.03 25.41
N GLN A 157 4.74 1.08 24.87
CA GLN A 157 4.38 1.96 23.76
C GLN A 157 4.26 3.44 24.19
N GLN A 158 4.05 3.69 25.49
CA GLN A 158 3.86 5.03 26.04
C GLN A 158 4.90 5.31 27.13
N GLY A 159 5.67 6.38 26.94
CA GLY A 159 6.65 6.87 27.91
C GLY A 159 8.06 6.36 27.67
N TRP A 160 8.89 6.48 28.71
CA TRP A 160 10.33 6.25 28.61
C TRP A 160 10.70 4.86 29.15
N VAL A 161 11.56 4.15 28.43
CA VAL A 161 12.24 2.95 28.92
C VAL A 161 13.72 3.28 29.05
N LYS A 162 14.30 3.02 30.23
CA LYS A 162 15.75 3.16 30.37
C LYS A 162 16.43 2.09 29.52
N PRO A 163 17.52 2.41 28.80
CA PRO A 163 18.21 1.43 27.97
C PRO A 163 18.57 0.13 28.71
N SER A 164 18.95 0.23 29.99
CA SER A 164 19.29 -0.92 30.85
C SER A 164 18.12 -1.84 31.19
N GLU A 165 16.88 -1.36 31.04
CA GLU A 165 15.66 -2.11 31.33
C GLU A 165 15.09 -2.80 30.07
N LEU A 166 15.58 -2.44 28.88
CA LEU A 166 15.08 -2.96 27.61
C LEU A 166 15.81 -4.26 27.23
N LYS A 167 15.04 -5.31 26.98
CA LYS A 167 15.51 -6.60 26.49
C LYS A 167 14.87 -6.90 25.15
N ALA A 168 15.66 -7.39 24.20
CA ALA A 168 15.19 -7.93 22.94
C ALA A 168 15.23 -9.46 23.01
N SER A 169 14.10 -10.09 22.69
CA SER A 169 13.98 -11.53 22.53
C SER A 169 13.62 -11.83 21.09
N ILE A 170 14.38 -12.72 20.47
CA ILE A 170 14.20 -13.14 19.08
C ILE A 170 13.73 -14.60 19.13
N ASP A 171 12.72 -14.93 18.33
CA ASP A 171 12.21 -16.28 18.14
C ASP A 171 12.18 -16.58 16.65
N VAL A 172 12.86 -17.65 16.24
CA VAL A 172 13.03 -18.04 14.84
C VAL A 172 12.49 -19.46 14.64
N GLN A 173 11.49 -19.55 13.78
CA GLN A 173 10.77 -20.79 13.49
C GLN A 173 10.81 -21.06 11.99
N ASN A 174 10.83 -22.32 11.57
CA ASN A 174 10.54 -22.67 10.18
C ASN A 174 9.06 -22.43 9.90
N LEU A 175 8.70 -22.02 8.67
CA LEU A 175 7.30 -21.76 8.32
C LEU A 175 6.41 -23.01 8.35
N PHE A 176 6.99 -24.21 8.36
CA PHE A 176 6.30 -25.48 8.58
C PHE A 176 6.20 -25.90 10.07
N GLY A 177 6.60 -25.02 11.00
CA GLY A 177 6.24 -25.11 12.42
C GLY A 177 7.28 -25.69 13.37
N THR A 178 8.51 -25.99 12.90
CA THR A 178 9.59 -26.47 13.78
C THR A 178 10.57 -25.36 14.15
N PRO A 179 11.20 -25.40 15.34
CA PRO A 179 12.31 -24.52 15.70
C PRO A 179 13.40 -24.46 14.63
N ALA A 180 13.85 -23.25 14.30
CA ALA A 180 14.97 -23.06 13.40
C ALA A 180 16.27 -23.02 14.21
N GLN A 181 16.82 -24.20 14.48
CA GLN A 181 18.03 -24.38 15.29
C GLN A 181 19.30 -24.02 14.50
N ASP A 182 20.36 -23.65 15.21
CA ASP A 182 21.69 -23.38 14.66
C ASP A 182 21.70 -22.30 13.54
N ARG A 183 20.83 -21.30 13.66
CA ARG A 183 20.77 -20.17 12.71
C ARG A 183 21.50 -18.95 13.27
N ARG A 184 22.37 -18.37 12.45
CA ARG A 184 23.03 -17.09 12.75
C ARG A 184 22.00 -15.95 12.70
N VAL A 185 21.90 -15.22 13.79
CA VAL A 185 21.07 -14.03 13.95
C VAL A 185 21.98 -12.82 14.03
N THR A 186 21.81 -11.89 13.10
CA THR A 186 22.49 -10.59 13.08
C THR A 186 21.48 -9.53 13.49
N THR A 187 21.86 -8.62 14.39
CA THR A 187 20.94 -7.60 14.91
C THR A 187 21.55 -6.21 14.78
N ARG A 188 20.74 -5.25 14.33
CA ARG A 188 21.13 -3.83 14.27
C ARG A 188 20.22 -3.03 15.19
N LEU A 189 20.83 -2.25 16.09
CA LEU A 189 20.13 -1.30 16.95
C LEU A 189 20.21 0.09 16.33
N THR A 190 19.06 0.68 16.09
CA THR A 190 18.93 2.05 15.57
C THR A 190 18.09 2.87 16.55
N LEU A 191 18.66 3.96 17.06
CA LEU A 191 17.97 4.96 17.84
C LEU A 191 17.84 6.22 17.00
N ARG A 192 16.62 6.74 16.88
CA ARG A 192 16.33 8.00 16.18
C ARG A 192 15.68 8.97 17.16
N PRO A 193 16.09 10.25 17.17
CA PRO A 193 15.39 11.25 17.94
C PRO A 193 13.96 11.38 17.39
N MET A 194 12.97 11.38 18.29
CA MET A 194 11.58 11.65 17.94
C MET A 194 10.95 12.54 18.99
N TYR A 195 10.05 13.41 18.55
CA TYR A 195 9.18 14.15 19.44
C TYR A 195 8.06 13.21 19.92
N PRO A 196 7.86 13.05 21.24
CA PRO A 196 6.83 12.16 21.73
C PRO A 196 5.44 12.72 21.40
N SER A 197 4.54 11.83 20.99
CA SER A 197 3.11 12.10 20.90
C SER A 197 2.37 11.10 21.78
N PHE A 198 1.21 11.51 22.31
CA PHE A 198 0.41 10.67 23.18
C PHE A 198 -1.06 10.80 22.77
N ASP A 199 -1.74 9.68 22.53
CA ASP A 199 -3.16 9.67 22.13
C ASP A 199 -4.08 10.36 23.13
N ARG A 200 -3.67 10.40 24.41
CA ARG A 200 -4.38 11.11 25.49
C ARG A 200 -4.28 12.64 25.40
N PHE A 201 -3.34 13.15 24.61
CA PHE A 201 -3.06 14.58 24.45
C PHE A 201 -2.96 14.96 22.96
N PRO A 202 -4.02 14.74 22.17
CA PRO A 202 -3.98 14.93 20.71
C PRO A 202 -3.79 16.41 20.31
N ASP A 203 -4.19 17.34 21.18
CA ASP A 203 -4.08 18.79 20.93
C ASP A 203 -2.74 19.39 21.38
N TYR A 204 -1.80 18.56 21.86
CA TYR A 204 -0.52 19.01 22.41
C TYR A 204 0.65 18.55 21.57
N ALA A 205 1.58 19.46 21.29
CA ALA A 205 2.87 19.16 20.68
C ALA A 205 3.96 19.20 21.76
N PHE A 206 4.70 18.09 21.90
CA PHE A 206 5.83 18.00 22.82
C PHE A 206 7.12 18.15 22.02
N TYR A 207 7.90 19.19 22.28
CA TYR A 207 9.17 19.41 21.60
C TYR A 207 10.23 19.91 22.58
N GLU A 208 11.49 19.65 22.26
CA GLU A 208 12.62 20.23 22.98
C GLU A 208 13.27 21.31 22.11
N ASN A 209 13.59 22.46 22.69
CA ASN A 209 14.24 23.58 21.97
C ASN A 209 15.75 23.36 21.72
N ARG A 210 16.23 22.12 21.93
CA ARG A 210 17.62 21.72 21.67
C ARG A 210 17.61 20.78 20.49
N GLN A 211 18.41 21.09 19.48
CA GLN A 211 18.67 20.19 18.38
C GLN A 211 19.53 19.03 18.87
N ASN A 212 18.91 17.94 19.33
CA ASN A 212 19.56 16.64 19.39
C ASN A 212 19.24 15.92 18.08
N SER A 213 20.12 16.09 17.09
CA SER A 213 19.94 15.54 15.74
C SER A 213 20.53 14.14 15.57
N ASP A 214 21.37 13.70 16.50
CA ASP A 214 22.25 12.58 16.19
C ASP A 214 21.58 11.27 16.58
N GLY A 215 21.06 10.59 15.56
CA GLY A 215 20.68 9.19 15.68
C GLY A 215 21.90 8.35 16.04
N PHE A 216 21.66 7.25 16.76
CA PHE A 216 22.68 6.27 17.10
C PHE A 216 22.40 4.98 16.35
N GLU A 217 23.44 4.36 15.79
CA GLU A 217 23.32 3.09 15.08
C GLU A 217 24.51 2.22 15.42
N THR A 218 24.25 0.97 15.79
CA THR A 218 25.28 -0.02 16.07
C THR A 218 24.80 -1.40 15.67
N GLU A 219 25.72 -2.23 15.19
CA GLU A 219 25.50 -3.66 15.11
C GLU A 219 25.70 -4.27 16.51
N LEU A 220 24.85 -5.23 16.86
CA LEU A 220 24.98 -6.01 18.07
C LEU A 220 25.71 -7.30 17.74
N GLU A 221 26.24 -7.96 18.78
CA GLU A 221 26.91 -9.24 18.63
C GLU A 221 25.97 -10.28 18.01
N ASP A 222 26.50 -11.00 17.03
CA ASP A 222 25.80 -12.11 16.40
C ASP A 222 25.51 -13.21 17.41
N ARG A 223 24.33 -13.81 17.29
CA ARG A 223 23.95 -14.98 18.08
C ARG A 223 23.57 -16.15 17.21
N THR A 224 23.53 -17.32 17.80
CA THR A 224 23.04 -18.54 17.17
C THR A 224 21.81 -19.02 17.93
N THR A 225 20.76 -19.39 17.20
CA THR A 225 19.54 -19.90 17.80
C THR A 225 19.73 -21.24 18.48
N ASP A 226 19.08 -21.43 19.62
CA ASP A 226 19.12 -22.68 20.40
C ASP A 226 18.16 -23.76 19.86
N GLU A 227 18.00 -24.87 20.60
CA GLU A 227 17.11 -25.99 20.27
C GLU A 227 15.62 -25.58 20.11
N HIS A 228 15.23 -24.44 20.69
CA HIS A 228 13.87 -23.89 20.61
C HIS A 228 13.73 -22.78 19.57
N GLY A 229 14.83 -22.40 18.90
CA GLY A 229 14.84 -21.33 17.91
C GLY A 229 14.99 -19.94 18.52
N ALA A 230 15.38 -19.84 19.80
CA ALA A 230 15.54 -18.58 20.52
C ALA A 230 16.97 -18.03 20.43
#